data_AF-A0A7V9BMY1-F1
#
_entry.id   AF-A0A7V9BMY1-F1
#
_cell.length_a   1.000
_cell.length_b   1.000
_cell.length_c   1.000
_cell.angle_alpha   90.00
_cell.angle_beta   90.00
_cell.angle_gamma   90.00
#
_symmetry.space_group_name_H-M   'P 1'
#
loop_
_entity.id
_entity.type
_entity.pdbx_description
1 polymer ?
#
loop_
_entity_poly.entity_id
_entity_poly.type
_entity_poly.pdbx_seq_one_letter_code
_entity_poly.pdbx_strand_id
1 'polypeptide(L)' 'SDTVARLRTHLADDLDTPTALAAVDAWASQALERRGRDQDAGALIATAVDALLGVKL' A
#
# COMPACT_ATOMS: atom_id res chain seq x y z
N SER A 1 -8.69 -4.12 0.64
CA SER A 1 -8.02 -4.10 1.96
C SER A 1 -8.07 -2.69 2.54
N ASP A 2 -7.98 -2.54 3.86
CA ASP A 2 -7.94 -1.25 4.57
C ASP A 2 -6.79 -0.34 4.06
N THR A 3 -5.66 -0.93 3.67
CA THR A 3 -4.49 -0.23 3.12
C THR A 3 -4.78 0.52 1.82
N VAL A 4 -5.60 -0.03 0.92
CA VAL A 4 -5.96 0.63 -0.34
C VAL A 4 -6.83 1.87 -0.07
N ALA A 5 -7.70 1.81 0.93
CA ALA A 5 -8.50 2.97 1.33
C ALA A 5 -7.61 4.09 1.89
N ARG A 6 -6.63 3.75 2.74
CA ARG A 6 -5.63 4.72 3.25
C ARG A 6 -4.81 5.35 2.13
N LEU A 7 -4.33 4.56 1.16
CA LEU A 7 -3.61 5.06 -0.02
C LEU A 7 -4.43 6.12 -0.77
N ARG A 8 -5.72 5.86 -1.02
CA ARG A 8 -6.60 6.81 -1.73
C ARG A 8 -6.84 8.09 -0.94
N THR A 9 -6.93 8.02 0.39
CA THR A 9 -7.09 9.22 1.24
C THR A 9 -5.85 10.10 1.20
N HIS A 10 -4.64 9.53 1.35
CA HIS A 10 -3.40 10.32 1.35
C HIS A 10 -3.10 10.96 0.00
N LEU A 11 -3.46 10.31 -1.11
CA LEU A 11 -3.31 10.90 -2.43
C LEU A 11 -4.32 12.00 -2.72
N ALA A 12 -5.50 11.93 -2.10
CA ALA A 12 -6.50 12.99 -2.18
C ALA A 12 -6.14 14.23 -1.32
N ASP A 13 -5.26 14.07 -0.33
CA ASP A 13 -4.80 15.12 0.57
C ASP A 13 -3.37 15.58 0.20
N ASP A 14 -3.31 16.53 -0.73
CA ASP A 14 -2.08 17.22 -1.19
C ASP A 14 -0.95 16.33 -1.74
N LEU A 15 -1.28 15.12 -2.21
CA LEU A 15 -0.29 14.20 -2.77
C LEU A 15 0.83 13.89 -1.75
N ASP A 16 0.45 13.67 -0.48
CA ASP A 16 1.35 13.32 0.63
C ASP A 16 1.99 11.93 0.41
N THR A 17 2.94 11.94 -0.50
CA THR A 17 3.75 10.83 -0.99
C THR A 17 4.62 10.23 0.11
N PRO A 18 5.22 11.00 1.04
CA PRO A 18 5.90 10.46 2.21
C PRO A 18 4.99 9.57 3.07
N THR A 19 3.78 10.03 3.39
CA THR A 19 2.84 9.26 4.22
C THR A 19 2.29 8.03 3.48
N ALA A 20 2.06 8.15 2.17
CA ALA A 20 1.67 7.02 1.33
C ALA A 20 2.73 5.89 1.32
N LEU A 21 4.02 6.24 1.21
CA LEU A 21 5.12 5.27 1.28
C LEU A 21 5.24 4.63 2.66
N ALA A 22 5.11 5.43 3.75
CA ALA A 22 5.14 4.91 5.11
C ALA A 22 4.03 3.89 5.39
N ALA A 23 2.84 4.05 4.77
CA ALA A 23 1.75 3.08 4.88
C ALA A 23 2.07 1.75 4.18
N VAL A 24 2.78 1.78 3.04
CA VAL A 24 3.24 0.59 2.33
C VAL A 24 4.33 -0.13 3.13
N ASP A 25 5.30 0.61 3.69
CA ASP A 25 6.37 0.04 4.52
C ASP A 25 5.81 -0.63 5.79
N ALA A 26 4.82 0.00 6.43
CA ALA A 26 4.14 -0.58 7.59
C ALA A 26 3.37 -1.85 7.23
N TRP A 27 2.74 -1.90 6.06
CA TRP A 27 2.08 -3.10 5.57
C TRP A 27 3.08 -4.21 5.25
N ALA A 28 4.19 -3.90 4.57
CA ALA A 28 5.22 -4.86 4.20
C ALA A 28 5.88 -5.47 5.45
N SER A 29 6.20 -4.65 6.45
CA SER A 29 6.75 -5.12 7.73
C SER A 29 5.79 -6.09 8.41
N GLN A 30 4.49 -5.75 8.48
CA GLN A 30 3.48 -6.65 9.05
C GLN A 30 3.29 -7.94 8.24
N ALA A 31 3.38 -7.88 6.91
CA ALA A 31 3.26 -9.04 6.02
C ALA A 31 4.46 -9.99 6.12
N LEU A 32 5.65 -9.48 6.45
CA LEU A 32 6.85 -10.29 6.70
C LEU A 32 6.82 -10.94 8.09
N GLU A 33 6.31 -10.23 9.10
CA GLU A 33 6.20 -10.73 10.48
C GLU A 33 5.04 -11.70 10.69
N ARG A 34 3.90 -11.48 10.02
CA ARG A 34 2.75 -12.40 10.00
C ARG A 34 2.70 -13.11 8.66
N ARG A 35 2.77 -14.45 8.66
CA ARG A 35 2.24 -15.24 7.55
C ARG A 35 0.73 -14.95 7.41
N GLY A 36 0.41 -13.91 6.65
CA GLY A 36 -0.94 -13.46 6.38
C GLY A 36 -1.74 -14.57 5.71
N ARG A 37 -3.04 -14.64 6.03
CA ARG A 37 -3.95 -15.64 5.44
C ARG A 37 -4.47 -15.23 4.06
N ASP A 38 -4.20 -13.99 3.66
CA ASP A 38 -4.63 -13.44 2.37
C ASP A 38 -3.45 -13.45 1.40
N GLN A 39 -3.50 -14.40 0.47
CA GLN A 39 -2.47 -14.67 -0.53
C GLN A 39 -2.46 -13.59 -1.63
N ASP A 40 -3.60 -12.92 -1.83
CA ASP A 40 -3.80 -11.95 -2.90
C ASP A 40 -3.48 -10.52 -2.45
N ALA A 41 -3.31 -10.30 -1.15
CA ALA A 41 -3.01 -9.00 -0.57
C ALA A 41 -1.76 -8.34 -1.18
N GLY A 42 -0.72 -9.11 -1.50
CA GLY A 42 0.50 -8.58 -2.12
C GLY A 42 0.28 -8.06 -3.53
N ALA A 43 -0.43 -8.81 -4.37
CA ALA A 43 -0.77 -8.40 -5.74
C ALA A 43 -1.68 -7.16 -5.75
N LEU A 44 -2.60 -7.07 -4.78
CA LEU A 44 -3.49 -5.92 -4.62
C LEU A 44 -2.71 -4.64 -4.26
N ILE A 45 -1.72 -4.74 -3.37
CA ILE A 45 -0.84 -3.62 -2.99
C ILE A 45 0.04 -3.20 -4.17
N ALA A 46 0.64 -4.16 -4.88
CA ALA A 46 1.45 -3.88 -6.06
C ALA A 46 0.66 -3.13 -7.15
N THR A 47 -0.58 -3.58 -7.42
CA THR A 47 -1.48 -2.92 -8.38
C THR A 47 -1.84 -1.49 -7.92
N ALA A 48 -2.07 -1.29 -6.62
CA ALA A 48 -2.37 0.03 -6.09
C ALA A 48 -1.17 0.98 -6.20
N VAL A 49 0.06 0.52 -5.92
CA VAL A 49 1.28 1.33 -6.06
C VAL A 49 1.55 1.70 -7.52
N ASP A 50 1.37 0.77 -8.47
CA ASP A 50 1.52 1.06 -9.91
C ASP A 50 0.46 2.08 -10.38
N ALA A 51 -0.82 1.84 -10.06
CA ALA A 51 -1.91 2.68 -10.53
C ALA A 51 -1.96 4.08 -9.88
N LEU A 52 -1.45 4.21 -8.66
CA LEU A 52 -1.58 5.44 -7.88
C LEU A 52 -0.28 6.25 -7.77
N LEU A 53 0.88 5.60 -7.78
CA LEU A 53 2.19 6.23 -7.67
C LEU A 53 3.03 6.10 -8.96
N GLY A 54 2.61 5.28 -9.92
CA GLY A 54 3.36 5.03 -11.17
C GLY A 54 4.64 4.22 -10.96
N VAL A 55 4.75 3.51 -9.84
CA VAL A 55 5.93 2.69 -9.50
C VAL A 55 5.59 1.22 -9.72
N LYS A 56 6.35 0.54 -10.58
CA LYS A 56 6.25 -0.92 -10.72
C LYS A 56 7.05 -1.63 -9.64
N LEU A 57 6.36 -2.52 -8.93
CA LEU A 57 6.90 -3.44 -7.91
C LEU A 57 7.14 -4.85 -8.48
#